data_AF-A0A915ECP0-F1
#
_entry.id   AF-A0A915ECP0-F1
#
_cell.length_a   1.000
_cell.length_b   1.000
_cell.length_c   1.000
_cell.angle_alpha   90.00
_cell.angle_beta   90.00
_cell.angle_gamma   90.00
#
_symmetry.space_group_name_H-M   'P 1'
#
loop_
_entity.id
_entity.type
_entity.pdbx_description
1 polymer ?
#
loop_
_entity_poly.entity_id
_entity_poly.type
_entity_poly.pdbx_seq_one_letter_code
_entity_poly.pdbx_strand_id
1 'polypeptide(L)'
;METTVENSKQAVSCLTSDGVPEPVEVIDNNTNAIIWFVFNEYEQKFLNLPFAELNELLIAASYLKIPSLQSYSAQAMARKIREVIAHPQKVRDLLGLPDNLTKEEKEQIKKDNPWCDFGGI
;
A
#
# COMPACT_ATOMS: atom_id res chain seq x y z
N MET A 1 26.61 1.70 9.79
CA MET A 1 25.89 0.43 9.56
C MET A 1 25.13 -0.03 10.80
N GLU A 2 25.55 0.32 12.02
CA GLU A 2 24.86 -0.08 13.27
C GLU A 2 23.48 0.59 13.46
N THR A 3 23.28 1.82 12.97
CA THR A 3 22.01 2.54 13.13
C THR A 3 20.86 1.95 12.31
N THR A 4 21.12 1.37 11.15
CA THR A 4 20.07 0.79 10.28
C THR A 4 19.49 -0.49 10.88
N VAL A 5 20.35 -1.34 11.44
CA VAL A 5 19.93 -2.61 12.06
C VAL A 5 19.19 -2.33 13.37
N GLU A 6 19.68 -1.39 14.18
CA GLU A 6 19.03 -1.01 15.44
C GLU A 6 17.64 -0.40 15.18
N ASN A 7 17.51 0.47 14.18
CA ASN A 7 16.22 1.01 13.75
C ASN A 7 15.25 -0.09 13.31
N SER A 8 15.70 -1.06 12.51
CA SER A 8 14.84 -2.19 12.11
C SER A 8 14.43 -3.08 13.29
N LYS A 9 15.30 -3.29 14.27
CA LYS A 9 14.95 -4.02 15.51
C LYS A 9 13.95 -3.24 16.36
N GLN A 10 14.12 -1.94 16.47
CA GLN A 10 13.22 -1.06 17.21
C GLN A 10 11.86 -0.94 16.51
N ALA A 11 11.83 -0.97 15.18
CA ALA A 11 10.60 -1.02 14.38
C ALA A 11 9.82 -2.30 14.62
N VAL A 12 10.51 -3.45 14.52
CA VAL A 12 9.90 -4.74 14.84
C VAL A 12 9.42 -4.73 16.28
N SER A 13 10.25 -4.30 17.24
CA SER A 13 9.85 -4.21 18.66
C SER A 13 8.67 -3.28 18.93
N CYS A 14 8.52 -2.17 18.21
CA CYS A 14 7.38 -1.26 18.33
C CYS A 14 6.08 -1.89 17.77
N LEU A 15 6.23 -2.71 16.73
CA LEU A 15 5.12 -3.38 16.05
C LEU A 15 4.74 -4.72 16.68
N THR A 16 5.62 -5.31 17.49
CA THR A 16 5.46 -6.62 18.15
C THR A 16 5.45 -6.54 19.67
N SER A 17 5.56 -5.36 20.30
CA SER A 17 5.42 -5.25 21.75
C SER A 17 4.01 -5.70 22.16
N ASP A 18 3.93 -6.66 23.09
CA ASP A 18 2.76 -7.43 23.57
C ASP A 18 1.56 -6.61 24.12
N GLY A 19 1.46 -5.32 23.81
CA GLY A 19 0.41 -4.42 24.30
C GLY A 19 -0.08 -3.38 23.29
N VAL A 20 0.45 -3.32 22.06
CA VAL A 20 -0.15 -2.51 21.00
C VAL A 20 -1.19 -3.38 20.30
N PRO A 21 -2.49 -3.02 20.34
CA PRO A 21 -3.50 -3.79 19.63
C PRO A 21 -3.14 -3.86 18.16
N GLU A 22 -3.23 -5.06 17.58
CA GLU A 22 -2.99 -5.24 16.15
C GLU A 22 -3.83 -4.22 15.36
N PRO A 23 -3.29 -3.65 14.27
CA PRO A 23 -4.04 -2.71 13.45
C PRO A 23 -5.27 -3.41 12.86
N VAL A 24 -6.42 -3.18 13.49
CA VAL A 24 -7.72 -3.70 13.04
C VAL A 24 -8.23 -2.81 11.91
N GLU A 25 -8.62 -3.41 10.79
CA GLU A 25 -9.32 -2.70 9.72
C GLU A 25 -10.64 -2.14 10.29
N VAL A 26 -10.66 -0.83 10.55
CA VAL A 26 -11.88 -0.16 11.00
C VAL A 26 -12.63 0.30 9.76
N ILE A 27 -13.87 -0.17 9.61
CA ILE A 27 -14.78 0.30 8.57
C ILE A 27 -15.60 1.45 9.16
N ASP A 28 -15.64 2.59 8.47
CA ASP A 28 -16.54 3.67 8.82
C ASP A 28 -17.98 3.23 8.54
N ASN A 29 -18.80 3.14 9.59
CA ASN A 29 -20.20 2.72 9.50
C ASN A 29 -21.07 3.61 8.60
N ASN A 30 -20.65 4.84 8.31
CA ASN A 30 -21.41 5.79 7.49
C ASN A 30 -21.02 5.74 6.01
N THR A 31 -19.74 5.52 5.71
CA THR A 31 -19.19 5.57 4.35
C THR A 31 -18.82 4.21 3.79
N ASN A 32 -18.83 3.17 4.64
CA ASN A 32 -18.33 1.83 4.35
C ASN A 32 -16.87 1.81 3.84
N ALA A 33 -16.12 2.89 4.13
CA ALA A 33 -14.73 3.03 3.74
C ALA A 33 -13.81 2.48 4.84
N ILE A 34 -12.70 1.89 4.42
CA ILE A 34 -11.64 1.47 5.34
C ILE A 34 -10.94 2.74 5.86
N ILE A 35 -10.89 2.89 7.19
CA ILE A 35 -10.14 3.95 7.85
C ILE A 35 -8.66 3.59 7.82
N TRP A 36 -7.88 4.45 7.17
CA TRP A 36 -6.44 4.29 7.02
C TRP A 36 -5.74 4.61 8.33
N PHE A 37 -4.83 3.74 8.78
CA PHE A 37 -3.94 4.04 9.90
C PHE A 37 -3.08 5.28 9.59
N VAL A 38 -2.80 6.06 10.63
CA VAL A 38 -1.91 7.22 10.52
C VAL A 38 -0.50 6.75 10.84
N PHE A 39 0.39 6.88 9.86
CA PHE A 39 1.80 6.55 10.06
C PHE A 39 2.50 7.61 10.90
N ASN A 40 3.27 7.17 11.89
CA ASN A 40 4.22 8.02 12.58
C ASN A 40 5.41 8.40 11.65
N GLU A 41 6.20 9.41 12.01
CA GLU A 41 7.31 9.89 11.16
C GLU A 41 8.35 8.80 10.85
N TYR A 42 8.50 7.83 11.76
CA TYR A 42 9.43 6.73 11.60
C TYR A 42 8.92 5.71 10.58
N GLU A 43 7.66 5.29 10.70
CA GLU A 43 6.96 4.41 9.77
C GLU A 43 6.92 5.00 8.36
N GLN A 44 6.70 6.32 8.25
CA GLN A 44 6.78 7.01 6.96
C GLN A 44 8.17 6.89 6.33
N LYS A 45 9.24 7.05 7.13
CA LYS A 45 10.63 6.88 6.63
C LYS A 45 10.95 5.43 6.30
N PHE A 46 10.49 4.49 7.12
CA PHE A 46 10.72 3.06 6.94
C PHE A 46 9.99 2.50 5.72
N LEU A 47 8.74 2.93 5.49
CA LEU A 47 7.90 2.49 4.38
C LEU A 47 8.12 3.33 3.11
N ASN A 48 9.06 4.28 3.13
CA ASN A 48 9.47 5.04 1.94
C ASN A 48 10.46 4.24 1.07
N LEU A 49 10.06 3.02 0.70
CA LEU A 49 10.82 2.11 -0.16
C LEU A 49 10.17 2.06 -1.56
N PRO A 50 10.89 1.63 -2.60
CA PRO A 50 10.29 1.37 -3.91
C PRO A 50 9.23 0.26 -3.83
N PHE A 51 8.30 0.25 -4.80
CA PHE A 51 7.17 -0.69 -4.81
C PHE A 51 7.60 -2.16 -4.74
N ALA A 52 8.68 -2.53 -5.43
CA ALA A 52 9.24 -3.87 -5.41
C ALA A 52 9.70 -4.29 -4.00
N GLU A 53 10.46 -3.44 -3.30
CA GLU A 53 10.93 -3.72 -1.93
C GLU A 53 9.78 -3.78 -0.92
N LEU A 54 8.74 -2.95 -1.07
CA LEU A 54 7.53 -3.05 -0.24
C LEU A 54 6.77 -4.36 -0.46
N ASN A 55 6.71 -4.85 -1.70
CA ASN A 55 6.09 -6.13 -2.00
C ASN A 55 6.87 -7.30 -1.38
N GLU A 56 8.20 -7.27 -1.48
CA GLU A 56 9.06 -8.26 -0.80
C GLU A 56 8.89 -8.19 0.72
N LEU A 57 8.80 -6.99 1.30
CA LEU A 57 8.54 -6.80 2.73
C LEU A 57 7.17 -7.36 3.14
N LEU A 58 6.12 -7.15 2.33
CA LEU A 58 4.80 -7.72 2.59
C LEU A 58 4.84 -9.25 2.58
N ILE A 59 5.47 -9.85 1.58
CA ILE A 59 5.58 -11.31 1.47
C ILE A 59 6.42 -11.86 2.63
N ALA A 60 7.52 -11.19 3.00
CA ALA A 60 8.34 -11.57 4.14
C ALA A 60 7.56 -11.45 5.46
N ALA A 61 6.77 -10.39 5.64
CA ALA A 61 5.91 -10.21 6.82
C ALA A 61 4.84 -11.30 6.91
N SER A 62 4.23 -11.66 5.78
CA SER A 62 3.27 -12.77 5.69
C SER A 62 3.92 -14.12 6.01
N TYR A 63 5.15 -14.36 5.53
CA TYR A 63 5.91 -15.58 5.81
C TYR A 63 6.29 -15.70 7.30
N LEU A 64 6.72 -14.60 7.93
CA LEU A 64 7.07 -14.54 9.35
C LEU A 64 5.85 -14.48 10.27
N LYS A 65 4.63 -14.43 9.72
CA LYS A 65 3.36 -14.29 10.44
C LYS A 65 3.32 -13.09 11.39
N ILE A 66 3.76 -11.93 10.89
CA ILE A 66 3.70 -10.65 11.61
C ILE A 66 2.55 -9.82 11.01
N PRO A 67 1.31 -9.94 11.50
CA PRO A 67 0.13 -9.30 10.90
C PRO A 67 0.23 -7.78 10.93
N SER A 68 0.79 -7.19 11.98
CA SER A 68 1.01 -5.74 12.07
C SER A 68 1.83 -5.23 10.88
N LEU A 69 3.02 -5.81 10.66
CA LEU A 69 3.92 -5.41 9.57
C LEU A 69 3.28 -5.64 8.18
N GLN A 70 2.47 -6.69 8.05
CA GLN A 70 1.70 -6.95 6.83
C GLN A 70 0.71 -5.82 6.55
N SER A 71 -0.08 -5.40 7.54
CA SER A 71 -1.06 -4.31 7.40
C SER A 71 -0.39 -2.96 7.08
N TYR A 72 0.71 -2.62 7.76
CA TYR A 72 1.46 -1.39 7.48
C TYR A 72 2.05 -1.39 6.06
N SER A 73 2.61 -2.53 5.62
CA SER A 73 3.17 -2.68 4.27
C SER A 73 2.10 -2.63 3.18
N ALA A 74 0.96 -3.28 3.41
CA ALA A 74 -0.19 -3.27 2.52
C ALA A 74 -0.74 -1.84 2.35
N GLN A 75 -0.87 -1.12 3.45
CA GLN A 75 -1.32 0.27 3.43
C GLN A 75 -0.31 1.19 2.71
N ALA A 76 0.99 1.02 2.92
CA ALA A 76 2.00 1.80 2.21
C ALA A 76 1.97 1.57 0.69
N MET A 77 1.79 0.32 0.26
CA MET A 77 1.61 0.00 -1.16
C MET A 77 0.32 0.59 -1.71
N ALA A 78 -0.78 0.50 -0.97
CA ALA A 78 -2.05 1.07 -1.39
C ALA A 78 -1.97 2.60 -1.51
N ARG A 79 -1.22 3.31 -0.65
CA ARG A 79 -0.94 4.74 -0.82
C ARG A 79 -0.21 5.03 -2.13
N LYS A 80 0.84 4.26 -2.45
CA LYS A 80 1.60 4.43 -3.70
C LYS A 80 0.74 4.16 -4.93
N ILE A 81 -0.08 3.11 -4.91
CA ILE A 81 -1.00 2.81 -6.02
C ILE A 81 -2.05 3.92 -6.16
N ARG A 82 -2.54 4.48 -5.05
CA ARG A 82 -3.52 5.59 -5.07
C ARG A 82 -2.98 6.88 -5.67
N GLU A 83 -1.68 7.11 -5.63
CA GLU A 83 -1.07 8.25 -6.33
C GLU A 83 -0.94 8.00 -7.84
N VAL A 84 -0.86 6.72 -8.25
CA VAL A 84 -0.57 6.32 -9.64
C VAL A 84 -1.84 5.94 -10.40
N ILE A 85 -2.93 5.55 -9.73
CA ILE A 85 -4.25 5.22 -10.33
C ILE A 85 -4.80 6.31 -11.25
N ALA A 86 -4.44 7.58 -11.02
CA ALA A 86 -4.79 8.68 -11.92
C ALA A 86 -4.21 8.51 -13.35
N HIS A 87 -3.22 7.63 -13.53
CA HIS A 87 -2.56 7.37 -14.79
C HIS A 87 -2.48 5.86 -15.06
N PRO A 88 -3.48 5.29 -15.77
CA PRO A 88 -3.56 3.84 -16.02
C PRO A 88 -2.31 3.25 -16.67
N GLN A 89 -1.61 4.03 -17.50
CA GLN A 89 -0.35 3.60 -18.12
C GLN A 89 0.76 3.43 -17.09
N LYS A 90 0.91 4.38 -16.16
CA LYS A 90 1.94 4.31 -15.11
C LYS A 90 1.68 3.18 -14.12
N VAL A 91 0.42 2.85 -13.85
CA VAL A 91 0.05 1.69 -13.01
C VAL A 91 0.51 0.40 -13.67
N ARG A 92 0.32 0.26 -14.98
CA ARG A 92 0.76 -0.93 -15.73
C ARG A 92 2.27 -1.07 -15.71
N ASP A 93 2.99 0.02 -15.92
CA ASP A 93 4.44 0.04 -15.88
C ASP A 93 4.95 -0.31 -14.46
N LEU A 94 4.33 0.23 -13.42
CA LEU A 94 4.67 -0.05 -12.01
C LEU A 94 4.40 -1.50 -11.61
N LEU A 95 3.29 -2.06 -12.09
CA LEU A 95 2.87 -3.44 -11.80
C LEU A 95 3.47 -4.47 -12.77
N GLY A 96 4.22 -4.03 -13.79
CA GLY A 96 4.77 -4.91 -14.83
C GLY A 96 3.71 -5.64 -15.66
N LEU A 97 2.51 -5.07 -15.76
CA LEU A 97 1.38 -5.71 -16.43
C LEU A 97 1.39 -5.41 -17.94
N PRO A 98 1.27 -6.43 -18.82
CA PRO A 98 1.16 -6.21 -20.25
C PRO A 98 -0.17 -5.51 -20.60
N ASP A 99 -0.13 -4.63 -21.61
CA ASP A 99 -1.33 -3.93 -22.11
C ASP A 99 -2.14 -4.85 -23.01
N ASN A 100 -2.98 -5.66 -22.38
CA ASN A 100 -3.78 -6.68 -23.07
C ASN A 100 -5.10 -6.13 -23.62
N LEU A 101 -5.37 -4.83 -23.49
CA LEU A 101 -6.64 -4.25 -23.91
C LEU A 101 -6.58 -3.78 -25.36
N THR A 102 -7.55 -4.22 -26.16
CA THR A 102 -7.79 -3.69 -27.50
C THR A 102 -8.28 -2.24 -27.43
N LYS A 103 -8.19 -1.50 -28.55
CA LYS A 103 -8.61 -0.09 -28.59
C LYS A 103 -10.11 0.07 -28.31
N GLU A 104 -10.95 -0.82 -28.86
CA GLU A 104 -12.39 -0.82 -28.58
C GLU A 104 -12.70 -1.05 -27.09
N GLU A 105 -11.98 -1.96 -26.41
CA GLU A 105 -12.18 -2.21 -24.98
C GLU A 105 -11.75 -1.01 -24.12
N LYS A 106 -10.68 -0.31 -24.49
CA LYS A 106 -10.26 0.93 -23.77
C LYS A 106 -11.30 2.03 -23.89
N GLU A 107 -11.90 2.19 -25.06
CA GLU A 107 -12.96 3.18 -25.29
C GLU A 107 -14.24 2.81 -24.53
N GLN A 108 -14.59 1.52 -24.49
CA GLN A 108 -15.74 1.05 -23.71
C GLN A 108 -15.52 1.25 -22.21
N ILE A 109 -14.34 0.88 -21.69
CA ILE A 109 -13.99 1.11 -20.27
C ILE A 109 -13.96 2.61 -19.94
N LYS A 110 -13.52 3.46 -20.87
CA LYS A 110 -13.55 4.92 -20.67
C LYS A 110 -14.97 5.48 -20.66
N LYS A 111 -15.84 4.95 -21.53
CA LYS A 111 -17.26 5.31 -21.58
C LYS A 111 -18.00 4.87 -20.32
N ASP A 112 -17.66 3.69 -19.79
CA ASP A 112 -18.29 3.11 -18.60
C ASP A 112 -17.72 3.69 -17.30
N ASN A 113 -16.49 4.23 -17.32
CA ASN A 113 -15.82 4.82 -16.16
C ASN A 113 -15.37 6.27 -16.42
N PRO A 114 -16.29 7.22 -16.65
CA PRO A 114 -15.97 8.64 -16.83
C PRO A 114 -15.34 9.26 -15.57
N TRP A 115 -15.51 8.63 -14.40
CA TRP A 115 -14.92 9.04 -13.13
C TRP A 115 -13.38 8.86 -13.09
N CYS A 116 -12.79 8.02 -13.94
CA CYS A 116 -11.33 7.85 -14.01
C CYS A 116 -10.60 9.09 -14.55
N ASP A 117 -11.27 9.95 -15.32
CA ASP A 117 -10.67 11.18 -15.88
C ASP A 117 -10.59 12.31 -14.83
N PHE A 118 -11.43 12.26 -13.79
CA PHE A 118 -11.38 13.18 -12.66
C PHE A 118 -10.53 12.55 -11.56
N GLY A 119 -9.22 12.80 -11.59
CA GLY A 119 -8.27 12.35 -10.57
C GLY A 119 -8.50 12.95 -9.17
N GLY A 120 -9.69 12.76 -8.60
CA GLY A 120 -10.10 13.25 -7.29
C GLY A 120 -10.64 12.11 -6.44
N ILE A 121 -9.75 11.57 -5.60
CA ILE A 121 -10.10 11.01 -4.30
C ILE A 121 -9.33 11.83 -3.27
#